data_AF-A0A562URV2-F1
#
_entry.id   AF-A0A562URV2-F1
#
_cell.length_a   1.000
_cell.length_b   1.000
_cell.length_c   1.000
_cell.angle_alpha   90.00
_cell.angle_beta   90.00
_cell.angle_gamma   90.00
#
_symmetry.space_group_name_H-M   'P 1'
#
loop_
_entity.id
_entity.type
_entity.pdbx_description
1 polymer ?
#
loop_
_entity_poly.entity_id
_entity_poly.type
_entity_poly.pdbx_seq_one_letter_code
_entity_poly.pdbx_strand_id
1 'polypeptide(L)'
;MEPSATERTPIKQRVSIVARKVIVTVVVGVFGYMLTENALNDGPLAVMASVFLGGVAFVTQFLVDTERKLDGLQRSLEHEIAALRRDNAEHLEALREAHSNHQRKLDGHIRRTFRQISEATELHALVSDSPLPAQAVSDWVRAAVQVSKETPELTSQVIQSEIRRGLTFMRELHNGAGSYDGEDRDWLLNLAKLAENSIKATSLATVDSGTGAGDGGLWQTDLGMRYLDYQEQAIRRGVTVQRIFIIDIPQLNPRGPLADVLQRQRARGVEVRVLNPLSMHRAEVNANALYDFIVFDDQVTYETISASRADLGSAPYIRSTRVGVDPTRTAEHLKHFETLWKIATEVSDQF
;
A
#
# COMPACT_ATOMS: atom_id res chain seq x y z
N MET A 1 51.38 9.45 -4.85
CA MET A 1 52.08 8.70 -3.78
C MET A 1 53.57 8.79 -4.11
N GLU A 2 54.21 9.81 -3.57
CA GLU A 2 55.63 10.15 -3.79
C GLU A 2 56.24 10.24 -2.39
N PRO A 3 57.30 9.49 -2.05
CA PRO A 3 57.93 9.61 -0.75
C PRO A 3 58.89 10.80 -0.74
N SER A 4 58.58 11.76 0.13
CA SER A 4 59.32 12.98 0.40
C SER A 4 60.72 12.70 0.98
N ALA A 5 61.69 13.46 0.48
CA ALA A 5 63.10 13.38 0.77
C ALA A 5 63.43 13.62 2.25
N THR A 6 63.89 12.57 2.93
CA THR A 6 64.41 12.63 4.31
C THR A 6 65.85 13.16 4.31
N GLU A 7 65.94 14.47 4.52
CA GLU A 7 66.85 15.16 5.44
C GLU A 7 68.19 14.44 5.77
N ARG A 8 69.19 14.62 4.89
CA ARG A 8 70.60 14.36 5.21
C ARG A 8 71.14 15.49 6.08
N THR A 9 71.13 15.32 7.40
CA THR A 9 71.85 16.21 8.31
C THR A 9 73.38 16.05 8.14
N PRO A 10 74.16 17.14 8.15
CA PRO A 10 75.51 17.13 7.59
C PRO A 10 76.52 16.59 8.62
N ILE A 11 77.20 15.52 8.23
CA ILE A 11 78.32 14.88 8.95
C ILE A 11 79.38 15.90 9.42
N LYS A 12 79.54 17.03 8.70
CA LYS A 12 80.49 18.11 9.04
C LYS A 12 80.25 18.78 10.41
N GLN A 13 79.01 18.89 10.89
CA GLN A 13 78.73 19.58 12.16
C GLN A 13 79.11 18.74 13.39
N ARG A 14 78.96 17.41 13.31
CA ARG A 14 79.33 16.50 14.40
C ARG A 14 80.84 16.47 14.65
N VAL A 15 81.64 16.55 13.57
CA VAL A 15 83.12 16.54 13.67
C VAL A 15 83.65 17.80 14.38
N SER A 16 83.04 18.97 14.15
CA SER A 16 83.42 20.24 14.80
C SER A 16 83.21 20.23 16.31
N ILE A 17 82.11 19.62 16.78
CA ILE A 17 81.76 19.59 18.21
C ILE A 17 82.69 18.65 18.98
N VAL A 18 83.01 17.49 18.40
CA VAL A 18 83.91 16.51 19.01
C VAL A 18 85.34 17.07 19.10
N ALA A 19 85.81 17.72 18.02
CA ALA A 19 87.12 18.36 18.00
C ALA A 19 87.25 19.46 19.07
N ARG A 20 86.22 20.31 19.24
CA ARG A 20 86.22 21.36 20.27
C ARG A 20 86.31 20.79 21.69
N LYS A 21 85.64 19.68 21.97
CA LYS A 21 85.63 19.04 23.29
C LYS A 21 87.01 18.47 23.63
N VAL A 22 87.60 17.72 22.69
CA VAL A 22 88.97 17.20 22.82
C VAL A 22 89.97 18.33 23.08
N ILE A 23 89.86 19.45 22.35
CA ILE A 23 90.74 20.61 22.55
C ILE A 23 90.58 21.19 23.96
N VAL A 24 89.35 21.38 24.45
CA VAL A 24 89.12 21.91 25.80
C VAL A 24 89.68 20.96 26.87
N THR A 25 89.48 19.65 26.73
CA THR A 25 90.03 18.66 27.68
C THR A 25 91.56 18.69 27.70
N VAL A 26 92.20 18.76 26.52
CA VAL A 26 93.65 18.87 26.39
C VAL A 26 94.18 20.16 27.01
N VAL A 27 93.52 21.30 26.75
CA VAL A 27 93.92 22.61 27.30
C VAL A 27 93.82 22.59 28.83
N VAL A 28 92.73 22.08 29.41
CA VAL A 28 92.56 21.98 30.87
C VAL A 28 93.59 21.04 31.50
N GLY A 29 93.90 19.91 30.87
CA GLY A 29 94.94 18.99 31.33
C GLY A 29 96.34 19.63 31.32
N VAL A 30 96.70 20.31 30.22
CA VAL A 30 97.99 21.01 30.08
C VAL A 30 98.13 22.15 31.11
N PHE A 31 97.07 22.94 31.30
CA PHE A 31 97.08 24.02 32.30
C PHE A 31 97.16 23.48 33.73
N GLY A 32 96.46 22.37 34.00
CA GLY A 32 96.54 21.66 35.28
C GLY A 32 97.96 21.14 35.56
N TYR A 33 98.62 20.56 34.56
CA TYR A 33 100.01 20.09 34.68
C TYR A 33 100.96 21.24 35.04
N MET A 34 100.92 22.35 34.30
CA MET A 34 101.79 23.51 34.53
C MET A 34 101.60 24.12 35.92
N LEU A 35 100.36 24.25 36.39
CA LEU A 35 100.06 24.75 37.73
C LEU A 35 100.53 23.79 38.82
N THR A 36 100.39 22.48 38.60
CA THR A 36 100.73 21.47 39.60
C THR A 36 102.23 21.24 39.72
N GLU A 37 102.97 21.24 38.60
CA GLU A 37 104.44 21.14 38.56
C GLU A 37 105.11 22.32 39.27
N ASN A 38 104.59 23.54 39.03
CA ASN A 38 105.13 24.75 39.65
C ASN A 38 104.79 24.88 41.15
N ALA A 39 103.77 24.17 41.63
CA ALA A 39 103.31 24.23 43.02
C ALA A 39 103.84 23.10 43.92
N LEU A 40 104.00 21.88 43.39
CA LEU A 40 104.33 20.69 44.19
C LEU A 40 105.76 20.18 44.02
N ASN A 41 106.49 20.60 42.96
CA ASN A 41 107.89 20.22 42.69
C ASN A 41 108.17 18.69 42.71
N ASP A 42 107.13 17.88 42.45
CA ASP A 42 107.16 16.41 42.40
C ASP A 42 106.51 15.95 41.09
N GLY A 43 107.33 15.72 40.07
CA GLY A 43 106.91 15.49 38.69
C GLY A 43 105.88 14.37 38.48
N PRO A 44 106.04 13.18 39.12
CA PRO A 44 105.05 12.11 39.06
C PRO A 44 103.64 12.52 39.54
N LEU A 45 103.56 13.35 40.59
CA LEU A 45 102.31 13.83 41.16
C LEU A 45 101.60 14.83 40.24
N ALA A 46 102.36 15.67 39.53
CA ALA A 46 101.80 16.62 38.56
C ALA A 46 101.16 15.95 37.34
N VAL A 47 101.76 14.86 36.84
CA VAL A 47 101.18 14.06 35.74
C VAL A 47 99.89 13.36 36.19
N MET A 48 99.87 12.78 37.40
CA MET A 48 98.66 12.16 37.92
C MET A 48 97.52 13.17 38.10
N ALA A 49 97.83 14.37 38.62
CA ALA A 49 96.84 15.43 38.80
C ALA A 49 96.27 15.96 37.48
N SER A 50 97.09 16.09 36.43
CA SER A 50 96.64 16.60 35.13
C SER A 50 95.76 15.61 34.37
N VAL A 51 96.11 14.31 34.40
CA VAL A 51 95.30 13.24 33.82
C VAL A 51 93.97 13.13 34.57
N PHE A 52 94.00 13.26 35.91
CA PHE A 52 92.79 13.26 36.72
C PHE A 52 91.88 14.45 36.40
N LEU A 53 92.41 15.68 36.35
CA LEU A 53 91.66 16.88 36.00
C LEU A 53 91.10 16.83 34.58
N GLY A 54 91.88 16.33 33.61
CA GLY A 54 91.43 16.10 32.25
C GLY A 54 90.30 15.06 32.17
N GLY A 55 90.43 13.97 32.91
CA GLY A 55 89.38 12.95 33.04
C GLY A 55 88.09 13.50 33.63
N VAL A 56 88.17 14.26 34.73
CA VAL A 56 86.99 14.89 35.38
C VAL A 56 86.32 15.91 34.47
N ALA A 57 87.09 16.73 33.76
CA ALA A 57 86.55 17.70 32.80
C ALA A 57 85.85 16.99 31.63
N PHE A 58 86.44 15.90 31.12
CA PHE A 58 85.84 15.08 30.07
C PHE A 58 84.53 14.43 30.52
N VAL A 59 84.51 13.82 31.71
CA VAL A 59 83.30 13.19 32.26
C VAL A 59 82.21 14.23 32.50
N THR A 60 82.55 15.40 33.05
CA THR A 60 81.59 16.49 33.25
C THR A 60 81.00 16.97 31.92
N GLN A 61 81.81 17.14 30.88
CA GLN A 61 81.32 17.51 29.55
C GLN A 61 80.42 16.44 28.95
N PHE A 62 80.78 15.17 29.12
CA PHE A 62 79.97 14.04 28.65
C PHE A 62 78.61 13.98 29.37
N LEU A 63 78.58 14.22 30.69
CA LEU A 63 77.35 14.26 31.47
C LEU A 63 76.42 15.39 30.99
N VAL A 64 76.96 16.60 30.81
CA VAL A 64 76.18 17.76 30.31
C VAL A 64 75.64 17.54 28.89
N ASP A 65 76.40 16.91 28.00
CA ASP A 65 75.91 16.57 26.67
C ASP A 65 74.79 15.52 26.70
N THR A 66 74.92 14.54 27.59
CA THR A 66 73.95 13.46 27.72
C THR A 66 72.64 14.02 28.26
N GLU A 67 72.69 14.89 29.25
CA GLU A 67 71.53 15.62 29.78
C GLU A 67 70.84 16.45 28.68
N ARG A 68 71.59 17.24 27.92
CA ARG A 68 71.02 18.03 26.80
C ARG A 68 70.36 17.18 25.72
N LYS A 69 70.90 15.99 25.45
CA LYS A 69 70.30 15.04 24.50
C LYS A 69 69.05 14.38 25.06
N LEU A 70 69.06 14.03 26.35
CA LEU A 70 67.90 13.48 27.05
C LEU A 70 66.74 14.50 27.07
N ASP A 71 67.02 15.76 27.37
CA ASP A 71 66.04 16.86 27.29
C ASP A 71 65.45 17.01 25.89
N GLY A 72 66.29 16.94 24.86
CA GLY A 72 65.84 17.01 23.47
C GLY A 72 64.93 15.84 23.09
N LEU A 73 65.29 14.62 23.49
CA LEU A 73 64.49 13.42 23.29
C LEU A 73 63.16 13.48 24.04
N GLN A 74 63.17 13.92 25.29
CA GLN A 74 61.97 14.04 26.11
C GLN A 74 60.97 15.01 25.46
N ARG A 75 61.44 16.20 25.04
CA ARG A 75 60.57 17.18 24.34
C ARG A 75 60.03 16.64 23.02
N SER A 76 60.84 15.89 22.27
CA SER A 76 60.40 15.25 21.02
C SER A 76 59.30 14.21 21.28
N LEU A 77 59.48 13.35 22.30
CA LEU A 77 58.50 12.34 22.69
C LEU A 77 57.20 12.96 23.21
N GLU A 78 57.29 14.02 24.02
CA GLU A 78 56.11 14.75 24.50
C GLU A 78 55.32 15.35 23.34
N HIS A 79 56.00 15.94 22.35
CA HIS A 79 55.35 16.45 21.15
C HIS A 79 54.68 15.35 20.32
N GLU A 80 55.34 14.22 20.12
CA GLU A 80 54.81 13.10 19.34
C GLU A 80 53.60 12.44 20.03
N ILE A 81 53.68 12.22 21.35
CA ILE A 81 52.57 11.68 22.15
C ILE A 81 51.38 12.65 22.14
N ALA A 82 51.63 13.96 22.23
CA ALA A 82 50.56 14.95 22.16
C ALA A 82 49.88 14.99 20.78
N ALA A 83 50.65 14.85 19.70
CA ALA A 83 50.12 14.77 18.34
C ALA A 83 49.27 13.50 18.14
N LEU A 84 49.78 12.34 18.55
CA LEU A 84 49.06 11.05 18.47
C LEU A 84 47.77 11.05 19.29
N ARG A 85 47.77 11.70 20.47
CA ARG A 85 46.56 11.81 21.29
C ARG A 85 45.48 12.66 20.63
N ARG A 86 45.84 13.73 19.92
CA ARG A 86 44.88 14.55 19.18
C ARG A 86 44.29 13.80 18.00
N ASP A 87 45.14 13.17 17.18
CA ASP A 87 44.70 12.41 16.01
C ASP A 87 43.77 11.26 16.39
N ASN A 88 44.12 10.50 17.44
CA ASN A 88 43.24 9.44 17.96
C ASN A 88 41.90 9.97 18.48
N ALA A 89 41.87 11.14 19.12
CA ALA A 89 40.63 11.73 19.62
C ALA A 89 39.71 12.14 18.46
N GLU A 90 40.26 12.80 17.45
CA GLU A 90 39.52 13.18 16.24
C GLU A 90 38.99 11.93 15.50
N HIS A 91 39.80 10.89 15.38
CA HIS A 91 39.40 9.64 14.71
C HIS A 91 38.28 8.90 15.46
N LEU A 92 38.33 8.88 16.80
CA LEU A 92 37.30 8.29 17.66
C LEU A 92 35.97 9.04 17.57
N GLU A 93 36.00 10.37 17.49
CA GLU A 93 34.80 11.19 17.29
C GLU A 93 34.17 10.95 15.92
N ALA A 94 34.98 10.95 14.85
CA ALA A 94 34.51 10.66 13.50
C ALA A 94 33.88 9.26 13.39
N LEU A 95 34.49 8.25 14.02
CA LEU A 95 33.93 6.88 14.09
C LEU A 95 32.60 6.84 14.84
N ARG A 96 32.49 7.54 15.98
CA ARG A 96 31.23 7.60 16.76
C ARG A 96 30.11 8.28 15.97
N GLU A 97 30.41 9.39 15.30
CA GLU A 97 29.44 10.09 14.46
C GLU A 97 28.98 9.23 13.28
N ALA A 98 29.92 8.57 12.59
CA ALA A 98 29.61 7.66 11.50
C ALA A 98 28.73 6.49 11.98
N HIS A 99 29.05 5.90 13.13
CA HIS A 99 28.27 4.80 13.71
C HIS A 99 26.86 5.24 14.12
N SER A 100 26.73 6.39 14.79
CA SER A 100 25.42 6.95 15.16
C SER A 100 24.56 7.26 13.92
N ASN A 101 25.16 7.86 12.88
CA ASN A 101 24.44 8.15 11.64
C ASN A 101 24.02 6.87 10.91
N HIS A 102 24.87 5.84 10.90
CA HIS A 102 24.54 4.55 10.33
C HIS A 102 23.39 3.87 11.10
N GLN A 103 23.43 3.88 12.43
CA GLN A 103 22.41 3.28 13.28
C GLN A 103 21.05 3.96 13.11
N ARG A 104 21.00 5.31 13.03
CA ARG A 104 19.77 6.04 12.71
C ARG A 104 19.20 5.68 11.33
N LYS A 105 20.06 5.52 10.33
CA LYS A 105 19.64 5.10 8.98
C LYS A 105 19.09 3.67 9.00
N LEU A 106 19.73 2.76 9.73
CA LEU A 106 19.30 1.38 9.87
C LEU A 106 17.94 1.29 10.56
N ASP A 107 17.77 1.99 11.69
CA ASP A 107 16.50 2.06 12.43
C ASP A 107 15.38 2.66 11.56
N GLY A 108 15.69 3.70 10.77
CA GLY A 108 14.75 4.30 9.83
C GLY A 108 14.28 3.33 8.74
N HIS A 109 15.20 2.54 8.17
CA HIS A 109 14.85 1.51 7.19
C HIS A 109 14.04 0.37 7.83
N ILE A 110 14.49 -0.18 8.96
CA ILE A 110 13.81 -1.26 9.67
C ILE A 110 12.38 -0.85 10.03
N ARG A 111 12.18 0.35 10.60
CA ARG A 111 10.83 0.84 10.95
C ARG A 111 9.93 1.00 9.74
N ARG A 112 10.45 1.47 8.60
CA ARG A 112 9.67 1.63 7.38
C ARG A 112 9.27 0.28 6.79
N THR A 113 10.23 -0.64 6.66
CA THR A 113 9.98 -1.98 6.13
C THR A 113 9.06 -2.78 7.05
N PHE A 114 9.24 -2.70 8.38
CA PHE A 114 8.36 -3.39 9.33
C PHE A 114 6.92 -2.85 9.27
N ARG A 115 6.73 -1.53 9.10
CA ARG A 115 5.39 -0.94 8.92
C ARG A 115 4.72 -1.46 7.65
N GLN A 116 5.45 -1.49 6.53
CA GLN A 116 4.93 -1.99 5.25
C GLN A 116 4.60 -3.48 5.30
N ILE A 117 5.44 -4.31 5.95
CA ILE A 117 5.19 -5.73 6.13
C ILE A 117 3.98 -5.94 7.06
N SER A 118 3.88 -5.19 8.16
CA SER A 118 2.76 -5.28 9.11
C SER A 118 1.43 -4.96 8.42
N GLU A 119 1.37 -3.89 7.62
CA GLU A 119 0.16 -3.48 6.90
C GLU A 119 -0.23 -4.51 5.83
N ALA A 120 0.73 -5.04 5.06
CA ALA A 120 0.48 -6.10 4.09
C ALA A 120 0.01 -7.41 4.75
N THR A 121 0.55 -7.73 5.93
CA THR A 121 0.17 -8.93 6.70
C THR A 121 -1.22 -8.78 7.32
N GLU A 122 -1.56 -7.60 7.81
CA GLU A 122 -2.88 -7.27 8.35
C GLU A 122 -3.95 -7.31 7.26
N LEU A 123 -3.69 -6.72 6.08
CA LEU A 123 -4.58 -6.84 4.93
C LEU A 123 -4.75 -8.29 4.48
N HIS A 124 -3.68 -9.10 4.47
CA HIS A 124 -3.78 -10.52 4.13
C HIS A 124 -4.59 -11.31 5.18
N ALA A 125 -4.42 -11.02 6.47
CA ALA A 125 -5.20 -11.65 7.54
C ALA A 125 -6.69 -11.31 7.40
N LEU A 126 -7.03 -10.03 7.20
CA LEU A 126 -8.41 -9.57 6.97
C LEU A 126 -9.06 -10.21 5.73
N VAL A 127 -8.27 -10.43 4.67
CA VAL A 127 -8.74 -11.12 3.46
C VAL A 127 -8.88 -12.64 3.68
N SER A 128 -8.03 -13.24 4.50
CA SER A 128 -8.09 -14.68 4.82
C SER A 128 -9.29 -15.03 5.70
N ASP A 129 -9.70 -14.12 6.58
CA ASP A 129 -10.88 -14.28 7.44
C ASP A 129 -12.19 -13.88 6.72
N SER A 130 -12.10 -13.34 5.50
CA SER A 130 -13.26 -12.93 4.70
C SER A 130 -13.82 -14.11 3.89
N PRO A 131 -15.15 -14.18 3.68
CA PRO A 131 -15.74 -15.10 2.70
C PRO A 131 -15.38 -14.76 1.24
N LEU A 132 -14.74 -13.60 0.99
CA LEU A 132 -14.28 -13.22 -0.34
C LEU A 132 -13.06 -14.06 -0.76
N PRO A 133 -12.97 -14.50 -2.03
CA PRO A 133 -11.81 -15.22 -2.51
C PRO A 133 -10.54 -14.35 -2.42
N ALA A 134 -9.55 -14.78 -1.63
CA ALA A 134 -8.29 -14.05 -1.45
C ALA A 134 -7.56 -13.76 -2.78
N GLN A 135 -7.74 -14.64 -3.76
CA GLN A 135 -7.21 -14.46 -5.12
C GLN A 135 -7.86 -13.26 -5.84
N ALA A 136 -9.17 -13.07 -5.72
CA ALA A 136 -9.87 -11.97 -6.38
C ALA A 136 -9.41 -10.61 -5.84
N VAL A 137 -9.20 -10.51 -4.52
CA VAL A 137 -8.65 -9.30 -3.90
C VAL A 137 -7.21 -9.04 -4.36
N SER A 138 -6.40 -10.10 -4.43
CA SER A 138 -5.01 -10.01 -4.90
C SER A 138 -4.90 -9.58 -6.36
N ASP A 139 -5.78 -10.10 -7.23
CA ASP A 139 -5.83 -9.73 -8.65
C ASP A 139 -6.26 -8.27 -8.82
N TRP A 140 -7.18 -7.79 -7.99
CA TRP A 140 -7.61 -6.39 -8.00
C TRP A 140 -6.50 -5.43 -7.57
N VAL A 141 -5.77 -5.76 -6.49
CA VAL A 141 -4.59 -4.99 -6.06
C VAL A 141 -3.52 -5.00 -7.13
N ARG A 142 -3.25 -6.15 -7.76
CA ARG A 142 -2.27 -6.25 -8.85
C ARG A 142 -2.65 -5.39 -10.04
N ALA A 143 -3.92 -5.39 -10.44
CA ALA A 143 -4.43 -4.55 -11.52
C ALA A 143 -4.32 -3.05 -11.19
N ALA A 144 -4.62 -2.66 -9.95
CA ALA A 144 -4.48 -1.28 -9.50
C ALA A 144 -3.01 -0.79 -9.49
N VAL A 145 -2.06 -1.66 -9.14
CA VAL A 145 -0.62 -1.33 -9.11
C VAL A 145 -0.01 -1.25 -10.52
N GLN A 146 -0.61 -1.89 -11.52
CA GLN A 146 -0.17 -1.79 -12.92
C GLN A 146 -0.46 -0.40 -13.54
N VAL A 147 -1.27 0.44 -12.89
CA VAL A 147 -1.46 1.84 -13.26
C VAL A 147 -0.16 2.59 -12.99
N SER A 148 0.66 2.72 -14.03
CA SER A 148 1.98 3.35 -13.94
C SER A 148 1.88 4.88 -14.07
N LYS A 149 3.00 5.56 -13.80
CA LYS A 149 3.13 7.02 -14.05
C LYS A 149 2.98 7.40 -15.53
N GLU A 150 2.98 6.44 -16.44
CA GLU A 150 2.85 6.64 -17.89
C GLU A 150 1.39 6.54 -18.36
N THR A 151 0.46 6.15 -17.48
CA THR A 151 -0.98 6.10 -17.81
C THR A 151 -1.53 7.52 -18.00
N PRO A 152 -2.27 7.80 -19.10
CA PRO A 152 -2.94 9.08 -19.30
C PRO A 152 -3.82 9.47 -18.11
N GLU A 153 -3.85 10.76 -17.79
CA GLU A 153 -4.50 11.26 -16.56
C GLU A 153 -5.98 10.86 -16.48
N LEU A 154 -6.73 11.01 -17.58
CA LEU A 154 -8.14 10.61 -17.63
C LEU A 154 -8.33 9.12 -17.34
N THR A 155 -7.46 8.26 -17.88
CA THR A 155 -7.52 6.81 -17.63
C THR A 155 -7.27 6.50 -16.16
N SER A 156 -6.29 7.16 -15.52
CA SER A 156 -6.05 7.02 -14.09
C SER A 156 -7.26 7.49 -13.26
N GLN A 157 -7.88 8.62 -13.64
CA GLN A 157 -9.08 9.11 -12.96
C GLN A 157 -10.27 8.15 -13.07
N VAL A 158 -10.49 7.54 -14.26
CA VAL A 158 -11.55 6.53 -14.46
C VAL A 158 -11.28 5.28 -13.60
N ILE A 159 -10.05 4.76 -13.57
CA ILE A 159 -9.73 3.59 -12.74
C ILE A 159 -9.95 3.92 -11.26
N GLN A 160 -9.52 5.09 -10.81
CA GLN A 160 -9.74 5.52 -9.43
C GLN A 160 -11.22 5.71 -9.10
N SER A 161 -12.05 6.22 -10.02
CA SER A 161 -13.49 6.34 -9.78
C SER A 161 -14.16 4.98 -9.65
N GLU A 162 -13.75 4.00 -10.45
CA GLU A 162 -14.26 2.62 -10.37
C GLU A 162 -13.85 1.92 -9.06
N ILE A 163 -12.60 2.10 -8.63
CA ILE A 163 -12.10 1.63 -7.32
C ILE A 163 -12.95 2.22 -6.19
N ARG A 164 -13.18 3.55 -6.22
CA ARG A 164 -14.01 4.22 -5.22
C ARG A 164 -15.46 3.74 -5.26
N ARG A 165 -16.04 3.56 -6.46
CA ARG A 165 -17.42 3.06 -6.62
C ARG A 165 -17.56 1.67 -6.01
N GLY A 166 -16.66 0.74 -6.33
CA GLY A 166 -16.66 -0.61 -5.76
C GLY A 166 -16.54 -0.62 -4.24
N LEU A 167 -15.66 0.20 -3.67
CA LEU A 167 -15.50 0.33 -2.22
C LEU A 167 -16.75 0.90 -1.54
N THR A 168 -17.35 1.94 -2.12
CA THR A 168 -18.60 2.51 -1.61
C THR A 168 -19.72 1.48 -1.65
N PHE A 169 -19.88 0.78 -2.77
CA PHE A 169 -20.89 -0.26 -2.93
C PHE A 169 -20.74 -1.40 -1.91
N MET A 170 -19.51 -1.88 -1.66
CA MET A 170 -19.28 -2.92 -0.63
C MET A 170 -19.68 -2.44 0.78
N ARG A 171 -19.41 -1.18 1.13
CA ARG A 171 -19.83 -0.60 2.42
C ARG A 171 -21.35 -0.47 2.51
N GLU A 172 -21.98 -0.04 1.42
CA GLU A 172 -23.43 0.09 1.34
C GLU A 172 -24.14 -1.26 1.45
N LEU A 173 -23.63 -2.30 0.77
CA LEU A 173 -24.11 -3.67 0.91
C LEU A 173 -23.91 -4.21 2.34
N HIS A 174 -22.77 -3.93 2.97
CA HIS A 174 -22.58 -4.28 4.38
C HIS A 174 -23.63 -3.61 5.28
N ASN A 175 -24.04 -2.39 4.95
CA ASN A 175 -25.11 -1.66 5.64
C ASN A 175 -26.53 -2.07 5.17
N GLY A 176 -26.66 -3.09 4.34
CA GLY A 176 -27.92 -3.71 3.94
C GLY A 176 -28.42 -3.37 2.54
N ALA A 177 -27.91 -2.34 1.86
CA ALA A 177 -28.28 -2.06 0.47
C ALA A 177 -27.35 -1.05 -0.24
N GLY A 178 -27.00 -1.33 -1.49
CA GLY A 178 -26.32 -0.42 -2.41
C GLY A 178 -27.26 0.22 -3.42
N SER A 179 -26.97 1.45 -3.84
CA SER A 179 -27.75 2.17 -4.86
C SER A 179 -26.87 2.64 -6.01
N TYR A 180 -27.44 2.66 -7.21
CA TYR A 180 -26.82 3.18 -8.42
C TYR A 180 -27.76 4.18 -9.08
N ASP A 181 -27.23 5.33 -9.49
CA ASP A 181 -27.99 6.34 -10.22
C ASP A 181 -28.16 5.88 -11.68
N GLY A 182 -29.41 5.67 -12.09
CA GLY A 182 -29.79 5.06 -13.37
C GLY A 182 -30.00 3.54 -13.30
N GLU A 183 -29.85 2.88 -14.44
CA GLU A 183 -30.00 1.43 -14.62
C GLU A 183 -28.63 0.74 -14.50
N ASP A 184 -28.46 -0.17 -13.54
CA ASP A 184 -27.26 -1.03 -13.47
C ASP A 184 -27.56 -2.40 -14.10
N ARG A 185 -27.13 -2.53 -15.35
CA ARG A 185 -27.33 -3.74 -16.17
C ARG A 185 -26.51 -4.93 -15.67
N ASP A 186 -25.33 -4.67 -15.13
CA ASP A 186 -24.41 -5.73 -14.74
C ASP A 186 -24.86 -6.40 -13.44
N TRP A 187 -25.44 -5.63 -12.50
CA TRP A 187 -26.05 -6.20 -11.31
C TRP A 187 -27.17 -7.18 -11.63
N LEU A 188 -28.13 -6.79 -12.47
CA LEU A 188 -29.25 -7.65 -12.85
C LEU A 188 -28.76 -8.96 -13.50
N LEU A 189 -27.86 -8.86 -14.48
CA LEU A 189 -27.36 -10.02 -15.22
C LEU A 189 -26.50 -10.92 -14.32
N ASN A 190 -25.66 -10.34 -13.46
CA ASN A 190 -24.79 -11.12 -12.57
C ASN A 190 -25.60 -11.82 -11.47
N LEU A 191 -26.62 -11.18 -10.89
CA LEU A 191 -27.51 -11.82 -9.92
C LEU A 191 -28.28 -12.99 -10.54
N ALA A 192 -28.79 -12.82 -11.77
CA ALA A 192 -29.44 -13.91 -12.50
C ALA A 192 -28.50 -15.10 -12.76
N LYS A 193 -27.22 -14.81 -13.03
CA LYS A 193 -26.19 -15.82 -13.24
C LYS A 193 -25.83 -16.54 -11.94
N LEU A 194 -25.77 -15.83 -10.82
CA LEU A 194 -25.35 -16.35 -9.51
C LEU A 194 -26.46 -17.06 -8.74
N ALA A 195 -27.73 -16.83 -9.07
CA ALA A 195 -28.85 -17.48 -8.38
C ALA A 195 -28.76 -19.01 -8.44
N GLU A 196 -29.02 -19.65 -7.30
CA GLU A 196 -28.90 -21.10 -7.09
C GLU A 196 -30.22 -21.79 -6.72
N ASN A 197 -31.21 -21.05 -6.19
CA ASN A 197 -32.45 -21.60 -5.64
C ASN A 197 -33.69 -21.01 -6.32
N SER A 198 -33.82 -19.68 -6.33
CA SER A 198 -35.04 -19.02 -6.81
C SER A 198 -34.80 -17.63 -7.41
N ILE A 199 -35.64 -17.27 -8.38
CA ILE A 199 -35.76 -15.90 -8.90
C ILE A 199 -37.24 -15.55 -8.95
N LYS A 200 -37.68 -14.61 -8.11
CA LYS A 200 -39.08 -14.17 -7.99
C LYS A 200 -39.19 -12.71 -8.38
N ALA A 201 -39.91 -12.41 -9.46
CA ALA A 201 -39.90 -11.07 -10.05
C ALA A 201 -41.30 -10.48 -10.30
N THR A 202 -41.47 -9.19 -10.06
CA THR A 202 -42.59 -8.38 -10.58
C THR A 202 -42.13 -7.56 -11.78
N SER A 203 -43.03 -7.38 -12.74
CA SER A 203 -42.80 -6.58 -13.96
C SER A 203 -44.04 -5.75 -14.29
N LEU A 204 -43.91 -4.42 -14.30
CA LEU A 204 -44.92 -3.48 -14.72
C LEU A 204 -44.94 -3.40 -16.25
N ALA A 205 -46.06 -3.82 -16.86
CA ALA A 205 -46.16 -3.94 -18.31
C ALA A 205 -45.96 -2.60 -19.06
N THR A 206 -46.22 -1.47 -18.41
CA THR A 206 -46.01 -0.12 -18.97
C THR A 206 -44.54 0.24 -19.18
N VAL A 207 -43.64 -0.36 -18.41
CA VAL A 207 -42.18 -0.12 -18.48
C VAL A 207 -41.50 -1.27 -19.22
N ASP A 208 -41.92 -2.50 -18.94
CA ASP A 208 -41.21 -3.69 -19.41
C ASP A 208 -41.71 -4.22 -20.76
N SER A 209 -42.96 -3.92 -21.14
CA SER A 209 -43.60 -4.51 -22.34
C SER A 209 -43.90 -3.50 -23.45
N GLY A 210 -43.45 -2.25 -23.29
CA GLY A 210 -43.49 -1.25 -24.36
C GLY A 210 -44.87 -0.66 -24.63
N THR A 211 -45.80 -0.70 -23.67
CA THR A 211 -47.11 -0.05 -23.81
C THR A 211 -47.07 1.45 -23.49
N GLY A 212 -45.90 2.01 -23.14
CA GLY A 212 -45.62 3.45 -23.07
C GLY A 212 -45.03 3.98 -24.38
N ALA A 213 -45.26 5.26 -24.67
CA ALA A 213 -44.71 5.94 -25.84
C ALA A 213 -43.18 6.10 -25.72
N GLY A 214 -42.43 5.08 -26.12
CA GLY A 214 -40.98 5.09 -26.22
C GLY A 214 -40.37 3.70 -26.00
N ASP A 215 -39.71 3.19 -27.04
CA ASP A 215 -38.73 2.10 -27.02
C ASP A 215 -39.17 0.74 -26.42
N GLY A 216 -40.14 0.07 -27.05
CA GLY A 216 -40.24 -1.41 -27.13
C GLY A 216 -40.39 -2.25 -25.85
N GLY A 217 -40.26 -1.69 -24.64
CA GLY A 217 -40.18 -2.43 -23.39
C GLY A 217 -38.87 -3.22 -23.23
N LEU A 218 -38.45 -3.42 -21.97
CA LEU A 218 -37.25 -4.20 -21.58
C LEU A 218 -37.08 -5.49 -22.40
N TRP A 219 -38.15 -6.24 -22.64
CA TRP A 219 -38.11 -7.56 -23.29
C TRP A 219 -37.86 -7.54 -24.82
N GLN A 220 -37.74 -6.36 -25.42
CA GLN A 220 -37.28 -6.19 -26.81
C GLN A 220 -35.83 -5.69 -26.89
N THR A 221 -35.21 -5.36 -25.76
CA THR A 221 -33.83 -4.87 -25.68
C THR A 221 -32.81 -6.02 -25.57
N ASP A 222 -31.54 -5.72 -25.88
CA ASP A 222 -30.41 -6.64 -25.65
C ASP A 222 -30.34 -7.08 -24.18
N LEU A 223 -30.57 -6.16 -23.24
CA LEU A 223 -30.56 -6.45 -21.81
C LEU A 223 -31.62 -7.49 -21.44
N GLY A 224 -32.87 -7.30 -21.89
CA GLY A 224 -33.96 -8.24 -21.63
C GLY A 224 -33.70 -9.62 -22.22
N MET A 225 -33.12 -9.69 -23.42
CA MET A 225 -32.75 -10.95 -24.06
C MET A 225 -31.65 -11.69 -23.29
N ARG A 226 -30.57 -10.99 -22.91
CA ARG A 226 -29.49 -11.56 -22.11
C ARG A 226 -29.95 -11.99 -20.73
N TYR A 227 -30.86 -11.24 -20.11
CA TYR A 227 -31.44 -11.62 -18.84
C TYR A 227 -32.24 -12.92 -18.95
N LEU A 228 -33.09 -13.05 -19.98
CA LEU A 228 -33.80 -14.31 -20.24
C LEU A 228 -32.85 -15.48 -20.49
N ASP A 229 -31.75 -15.27 -21.21
CA ASP A 229 -30.77 -16.32 -21.45
C ASP A 229 -30.09 -16.78 -20.15
N TYR A 230 -29.83 -15.87 -19.20
CA TYR A 230 -29.33 -16.24 -17.87
C TYR A 230 -30.38 -16.91 -16.99
N GLN A 231 -31.66 -16.50 -17.07
CA GLN A 231 -32.75 -17.19 -16.38
C GLN A 231 -32.93 -18.61 -16.92
N GLU A 232 -32.86 -18.81 -18.24
CA GLU A 232 -32.93 -20.13 -18.87
C GLU A 232 -31.75 -21.02 -18.44
N GLN A 233 -30.55 -20.45 -18.33
CA GLN A 233 -29.39 -21.15 -17.76
C GLN A 233 -29.60 -21.52 -16.29
N ALA A 234 -30.21 -20.64 -15.50
CA ALA A 234 -30.52 -20.90 -14.09
C ALA A 234 -31.55 -22.04 -13.96
N ILE A 235 -32.61 -22.02 -14.76
CA ILE A 235 -33.61 -23.08 -14.82
C ILE A 235 -32.98 -24.43 -15.15
N ARG A 236 -32.03 -24.47 -16.11
CA ARG A 236 -31.26 -25.70 -16.41
C ARG A 236 -30.44 -26.22 -15.22
N ARG A 237 -30.04 -25.36 -14.28
CA ARG A 237 -29.37 -25.75 -13.03
C ARG A 237 -30.35 -26.18 -11.93
N GLY A 238 -31.66 -26.06 -12.14
CA GLY A 238 -32.70 -26.38 -11.18
C GLY A 238 -33.27 -25.18 -10.41
N VAL A 239 -32.92 -23.95 -10.79
CA VAL A 239 -33.45 -22.72 -10.16
C VAL A 239 -34.91 -22.51 -10.56
N THR A 240 -35.79 -22.26 -9.59
CA THR A 240 -37.19 -21.90 -9.86
C THR A 240 -37.29 -20.43 -10.24
N VAL A 241 -37.84 -20.13 -11.43
CA VAL A 241 -38.01 -18.75 -11.90
C VAL A 241 -39.49 -18.43 -12.05
N GLN A 242 -39.97 -17.46 -11.27
CA GLN A 242 -41.36 -17.03 -11.20
C GLN A 242 -41.49 -15.54 -11.52
N ARG A 243 -42.41 -15.18 -12.40
CA ARG A 243 -42.66 -13.78 -12.77
C ARG A 243 -44.14 -13.43 -12.76
N ILE A 244 -44.46 -12.31 -12.13
CA ILE A 244 -45.78 -11.68 -12.16
C ILE A 244 -45.72 -10.46 -13.07
N PHE A 245 -46.51 -10.47 -14.14
CA PHE A 245 -46.74 -9.28 -14.95
C PHE A 245 -47.93 -8.51 -14.43
N ILE A 246 -47.71 -7.26 -14.03
CA ILE A 246 -48.74 -6.36 -13.55
C ILE A 246 -49.23 -5.54 -14.75
N ILE A 247 -50.49 -5.75 -15.13
CA ILE A 247 -51.03 -5.31 -16.41
C ILE A 247 -52.31 -4.49 -16.16
N ASP A 248 -52.25 -3.19 -16.47
CA ASP A 248 -53.35 -2.23 -16.26
C ASP A 248 -54.37 -2.18 -17.42
N ILE A 249 -54.31 -3.15 -18.34
CA ILE A 249 -55.21 -3.23 -19.50
C ILE A 249 -56.36 -4.19 -19.21
N PRO A 250 -57.64 -3.81 -19.45
CA PRO A 250 -58.81 -4.62 -19.11
C PRO A 250 -58.87 -5.99 -19.79
N GLN A 251 -58.24 -6.15 -20.97
CA GLN A 251 -58.18 -7.40 -21.71
C GLN A 251 -56.79 -7.54 -22.35
N LEU A 252 -56.15 -8.68 -22.10
CA LEU A 252 -54.90 -9.05 -22.75
C LEU A 252 -55.21 -9.31 -24.23
N ASN A 253 -54.57 -8.60 -25.16
CA ASN A 253 -54.67 -8.92 -26.59
C ASN A 253 -53.82 -10.17 -26.88
N PRO A 254 -54.42 -11.31 -27.30
CA PRO A 254 -53.71 -12.55 -27.62
C PRO A 254 -52.61 -12.39 -28.69
N ARG A 255 -52.71 -11.36 -29.53
CA ARG A 255 -51.75 -11.04 -30.60
C ARG A 255 -50.98 -9.75 -30.33
N GLY A 256 -50.97 -9.28 -29.09
CA GLY A 256 -50.26 -8.07 -28.68
C GLY A 256 -48.80 -8.36 -28.32
N PRO A 257 -47.92 -7.34 -28.34
CA PRO A 257 -46.50 -7.49 -27.96
C PRO A 257 -46.29 -8.13 -26.58
N LEU A 258 -47.22 -7.91 -25.65
CA LEU A 258 -47.20 -8.50 -24.33
C LEU A 258 -47.46 -10.02 -24.36
N ALA A 259 -48.37 -10.52 -25.21
CA ALA A 259 -48.61 -11.95 -25.34
C ALA A 259 -47.36 -12.68 -25.86
N ASP A 260 -46.66 -12.08 -26.84
CA ASP A 260 -45.38 -12.60 -27.34
C ASP A 260 -44.31 -12.65 -26.25
N VAL A 261 -44.27 -11.65 -25.36
CA VAL A 261 -43.35 -11.66 -24.20
C VAL A 261 -43.69 -12.80 -23.24
N LEU A 262 -44.96 -12.94 -22.86
CA LEU A 262 -45.40 -13.99 -21.93
C LEU A 262 -45.08 -15.38 -22.50
N GLN A 263 -45.38 -15.60 -23.78
CA GLN A 263 -45.09 -16.86 -24.46
C GLN A 263 -43.59 -17.15 -24.51
N ARG A 264 -42.76 -16.16 -24.85
CA ARG A 264 -41.29 -16.32 -24.87
C ARG A 264 -40.70 -16.67 -23.51
N GLN A 265 -41.25 -16.11 -22.43
CA GLN A 265 -40.81 -16.46 -21.06
C GLN A 265 -41.22 -17.88 -20.69
N ARG A 266 -42.48 -18.26 -20.95
CA ARG A 266 -42.97 -19.62 -20.68
C ARG A 266 -42.22 -20.69 -21.47
N ALA A 267 -41.93 -20.41 -22.75
CA ALA A 267 -41.18 -21.33 -23.62
C ALA A 267 -39.76 -21.63 -23.08
N ARG A 268 -39.21 -20.75 -22.23
CA ARG A 268 -37.92 -20.91 -21.56
C ARG A 268 -38.02 -21.48 -20.15
N GLY A 269 -39.21 -21.91 -19.73
CA GLY A 269 -39.46 -22.54 -18.43
C GLY A 269 -39.73 -21.55 -17.29
N VAL A 270 -39.92 -20.25 -17.58
CA VAL A 270 -40.34 -19.30 -16.56
C VAL A 270 -41.80 -19.55 -16.21
N GLU A 271 -42.11 -19.64 -14.91
CA GLU A 271 -43.48 -19.66 -14.41
C GLU A 271 -44.05 -18.25 -14.46
N VAL A 272 -45.06 -18.04 -15.30
CA VAL A 272 -45.60 -16.71 -15.56
C VAL A 272 -47.04 -16.61 -15.08
N ARG A 273 -47.32 -15.57 -14.28
CA ARG A 273 -48.67 -15.15 -13.89
C ARG A 273 -48.94 -13.70 -14.26
N VAL A 274 -50.21 -13.38 -14.48
CA VAL A 274 -50.69 -12.04 -14.81
C VAL A 274 -51.55 -11.51 -13.68
N LEU A 275 -51.26 -10.30 -13.23
CA LEU A 275 -52.03 -9.60 -12.22
C LEU A 275 -52.70 -8.37 -12.83
N ASN A 276 -54.02 -8.31 -12.76
CA ASN A 276 -54.78 -7.10 -13.05
C ASN A 276 -54.92 -6.27 -11.76
N PRO A 277 -54.53 -4.99 -11.71
CA PRO A 277 -54.66 -4.13 -10.54
C PRO A 277 -56.09 -4.08 -9.96
N LEU A 278 -57.13 -4.24 -10.79
CA LEU A 278 -58.52 -4.30 -10.33
C LEU A 278 -58.81 -5.52 -9.44
N SER A 279 -58.08 -6.62 -9.64
CA SER A 279 -58.18 -7.81 -8.78
C SER A 279 -57.61 -7.57 -7.39
N MET A 280 -56.71 -6.60 -7.22
CA MET A 280 -56.15 -6.23 -5.91
C MET A 280 -57.15 -5.51 -5.02
N HIS A 281 -58.00 -4.66 -5.60
CA HIS A 281 -59.08 -3.99 -4.85
C HIS A 281 -60.04 -5.00 -4.22
N ARG A 282 -60.27 -6.14 -4.87
CA ARG A 282 -61.08 -7.24 -4.33
C ARG A 282 -60.37 -8.04 -3.23
N ALA A 283 -59.04 -8.01 -3.22
CA ALA A 283 -58.20 -8.73 -2.27
C ALA A 283 -57.64 -7.83 -1.14
N GLU A 284 -58.14 -6.58 -1.02
CA GLU A 284 -57.69 -5.58 -0.04
C GLU A 284 -56.17 -5.28 -0.08
N VAL A 285 -55.53 -5.49 -1.23
CA VAL A 285 -54.11 -5.19 -1.43
C VAL A 285 -53.96 -3.72 -1.88
N ASN A 286 -53.08 -2.97 -1.21
CA ASN A 286 -52.86 -1.55 -1.49
C ASN A 286 -52.26 -1.34 -2.90
N ALA A 287 -52.99 -0.65 -3.77
CA ALA A 287 -52.55 -0.37 -5.15
C ALA A 287 -51.29 0.50 -5.24
N ASN A 288 -50.99 1.29 -4.20
CA ASN A 288 -49.73 2.06 -4.12
C ASN A 288 -48.50 1.19 -3.81
N ALA A 289 -48.67 -0.12 -3.63
CA ALA A 289 -47.58 -1.07 -3.40
C ALA A 289 -47.08 -1.76 -4.69
N LEU A 290 -47.56 -1.36 -5.87
CA LEU A 290 -47.08 -1.91 -7.14
C LEU A 290 -45.78 -1.23 -7.57
N TYR A 291 -44.67 -1.96 -7.45
CA TYR A 291 -43.36 -1.56 -7.96
C TYR A 291 -42.60 -2.77 -8.51
N ASP A 292 -41.59 -2.49 -9.35
CA ASP A 292 -40.76 -3.51 -9.96
C ASP A 292 -39.62 -3.91 -9.04
N PHE A 293 -39.62 -5.18 -8.64
CA PHE A 293 -38.57 -5.77 -7.86
C PHE A 293 -38.35 -7.24 -8.23
N ILE A 294 -37.15 -7.73 -7.90
CA ILE A 294 -36.75 -9.11 -8.07
C ILE A 294 -36.13 -9.57 -6.75
N VAL A 295 -36.47 -10.76 -6.30
CA VAL A 295 -35.83 -11.45 -5.17
C VAL A 295 -35.07 -12.64 -5.72
N PHE A 296 -33.77 -12.70 -5.44
CA PHE A 296 -32.88 -13.80 -5.77
C PHE A 296 -32.59 -14.62 -4.51
N ASP A 297 -32.79 -15.93 -4.59
CA ASP A 297 -32.53 -16.92 -3.54
C ASP A 297 -33.14 -16.58 -2.17
N ASP A 298 -34.25 -15.84 -2.17
CA ASP A 298 -34.91 -15.32 -0.96
C ASP A 298 -33.96 -14.48 -0.06
N GLN A 299 -32.86 -13.96 -0.62
CA GLN A 299 -31.77 -13.29 0.12
C GLN A 299 -31.38 -11.92 -0.43
N VAL A 300 -31.50 -11.70 -1.73
CA VAL A 300 -31.07 -10.45 -2.38
C VAL A 300 -32.22 -9.82 -3.14
N THR A 301 -32.50 -8.55 -2.89
CA THR A 301 -33.47 -7.78 -3.66
C THR A 301 -32.79 -6.93 -4.72
N TYR A 302 -33.41 -6.82 -5.89
CA TYR A 302 -33.09 -5.87 -6.93
C TYR A 302 -34.34 -5.03 -7.21
N GLU A 303 -34.25 -3.72 -7.07
CA GLU A 303 -35.38 -2.80 -7.20
C GLU A 303 -35.04 -1.71 -8.23
N THR A 304 -36.01 -1.43 -9.11
CA THR A 304 -35.88 -0.35 -10.09
C THR A 304 -36.80 0.80 -9.68
N ILE A 305 -36.23 1.96 -9.38
CA ILE A 305 -36.98 3.14 -8.96
C ILE A 305 -37.14 4.07 -10.17
N SER A 306 -38.35 4.12 -10.70
CA SER A 306 -38.73 5.02 -11.80
C SER A 306 -39.09 6.41 -11.29
N ALA A 307 -38.73 7.46 -12.03
CA ALA A 307 -39.23 8.81 -11.74
C ALA A 307 -40.73 8.88 -12.15
N SER A 308 -41.62 9.08 -11.18
CA SER A 308 -43.07 9.17 -11.42
C SER A 308 -43.45 10.37 -12.32
N ARG A 309 -43.97 10.07 -13.52
CA ARG A 309 -45.28 10.49 -14.07
C ARG A 309 -45.77 11.95 -13.94
N ALA A 310 -44.88 12.94 -13.77
CA ALA A 310 -45.27 14.36 -13.76
C ALA A 310 -45.45 14.97 -15.17
N ASP A 311 -44.83 14.39 -16.20
CA ASP A 311 -44.97 14.86 -17.59
C ASP A 311 -45.73 13.85 -18.44
N LEU A 312 -46.99 14.16 -18.74
CA LEU A 312 -47.83 13.48 -19.73
C LEU A 312 -47.18 13.60 -21.12
N GLY A 313 -46.30 12.66 -21.47
CA GLY A 313 -45.74 12.57 -22.83
C GLY A 313 -44.33 11.96 -22.94
N SER A 314 -43.60 11.82 -21.84
CA SER A 314 -42.24 11.28 -21.86
C SER A 314 -42.20 9.81 -21.43
N ALA A 315 -41.39 9.00 -22.12
CA ALA A 315 -41.13 7.61 -21.72
C ALA A 315 -40.58 7.58 -20.28
N PRO A 316 -41.04 6.66 -19.41
CA PRO A 316 -40.47 6.51 -18.07
C PRO A 316 -38.98 6.19 -18.17
N TYR A 317 -38.14 6.89 -17.42
CA TYR A 317 -36.73 6.56 -17.28
C TYR A 317 -36.42 6.08 -15.86
N ILE A 318 -35.52 5.12 -15.75
CA ILE A 318 -35.04 4.57 -14.49
C ILE A 318 -34.20 5.66 -13.80
N ARG A 319 -34.64 6.12 -12.63
CA ARG A 319 -33.91 7.11 -11.85
C ARG A 319 -32.77 6.48 -11.08
N SER A 320 -33.03 5.33 -10.45
CA SER A 320 -32.02 4.62 -9.68
C SER A 320 -32.34 3.14 -9.57
N THR A 321 -31.30 2.33 -9.46
CA THR A 321 -31.35 0.90 -9.20
C THR A 321 -30.84 0.64 -7.80
N ARG A 322 -31.48 -0.27 -7.06
CA ARG A 322 -31.05 -0.63 -5.70
C ARG A 322 -30.88 -2.13 -5.59
N VAL A 323 -29.78 -2.56 -4.98
CA VAL A 323 -29.57 -3.94 -4.57
C VAL A 323 -29.57 -4.01 -3.06
N GLY A 324 -30.47 -4.80 -2.47
CA GLY A 324 -30.61 -4.99 -1.04
C GLY A 324 -30.21 -6.38 -0.60
N VAL A 325 -29.56 -6.48 0.56
CA VAL A 325 -29.24 -7.75 1.25
C VAL A 325 -29.77 -7.76 2.69
N ASP A 326 -30.53 -6.73 3.06
CA ASP A 326 -31.19 -6.66 4.37
C ASP A 326 -32.26 -7.76 4.50
N PRO A 327 -32.16 -8.67 5.49
CA PRO A 327 -33.09 -9.79 5.62
C PRO A 327 -34.53 -9.35 5.90
N THR A 328 -34.73 -8.25 6.61
CA THR A 328 -36.06 -7.75 6.99
C THR A 328 -36.80 -7.28 5.75
N ARG A 329 -36.17 -6.41 4.98
CA ARG A 329 -36.70 -5.89 3.72
C ARG A 329 -36.89 -7.02 2.69
N THR A 330 -35.97 -7.98 2.63
CA THR A 330 -36.10 -9.13 1.72
C THR A 330 -37.31 -9.98 2.10
N ALA A 331 -37.52 -10.26 3.39
CA ALA A 331 -38.70 -10.98 3.86
C ALA A 331 -40.01 -10.23 3.56
N GLU A 332 -40.02 -8.89 3.64
CA GLU A 332 -41.16 -8.06 3.24
C GLU A 332 -41.47 -8.21 1.75
N HIS A 333 -40.46 -8.11 0.88
CA HIS A 333 -40.62 -8.29 -0.57
C HIS A 333 -41.09 -9.70 -0.91
N LEU A 334 -40.53 -10.72 -0.26
CA LEU A 334 -40.95 -12.11 -0.45
C LEU A 334 -42.41 -12.30 -0.04
N LYS A 335 -42.80 -11.83 1.16
CA LYS A 335 -44.20 -11.90 1.62
C LYS A 335 -45.14 -11.16 0.66
N HIS A 336 -44.71 -10.03 0.13
CA HIS A 336 -45.46 -9.26 -0.85
C HIS A 336 -45.61 -10.05 -2.15
N PHE A 337 -44.52 -10.58 -2.70
CA PHE A 337 -44.53 -11.43 -3.89
C PHE A 337 -45.48 -12.62 -3.74
N GLU A 338 -45.40 -13.37 -2.64
CA GLU A 338 -46.26 -14.52 -2.37
C GLU A 338 -47.75 -14.13 -2.30
N THR A 339 -48.03 -12.94 -1.78
CA THR A 339 -49.40 -12.40 -1.74
C THR A 339 -49.91 -12.11 -3.14
N LEU A 340 -49.10 -11.44 -3.96
CA LEU A 340 -49.42 -11.16 -5.36
C LEU A 340 -49.54 -12.44 -6.19
N TRP A 341 -48.65 -13.42 -5.96
CA TRP A 341 -48.61 -14.68 -6.68
C TRP A 341 -49.91 -15.46 -6.52
N LYS A 342 -50.47 -15.50 -5.31
CA LYS A 342 -51.74 -16.18 -4.99
C LYS A 342 -52.96 -15.59 -5.71
N ILE A 343 -52.97 -14.28 -5.94
CA ILE A 343 -54.10 -13.58 -6.58
C ILE A 343 -53.89 -13.39 -8.09
N ALA A 344 -52.65 -13.55 -8.57
CA ALA A 344 -52.33 -13.51 -9.98
C ALA A 344 -52.87 -14.75 -10.71
N THR A 345 -53.32 -14.55 -11.94
CA THR A 345 -53.90 -15.61 -12.77
C THR A 345 -52.81 -16.27 -13.61
N GLU A 346 -52.82 -17.60 -13.70
CA GLU A 346 -51.93 -18.32 -14.61
C GLU A 346 -52.26 -18.00 -16.06
N VAL A 347 -51.22 -17.83 -16.86
CA VAL A 347 -51.38 -17.71 -18.31
C VAL A 347 -51.70 -19.12 -18.83
N SER A 348 -52.95 -19.39 -19.21
CA SER A 348 -53.33 -20.66 -19.83
C SER A 348 -52.83 -20.75 -21.28
N ASP A 349 -52.76 -21.96 -21.83
CA ASP A 349 -52.35 -22.19 -23.23
C ASP A 349 -53.38 -21.72 -24.28
N GLN A 350 -54.48 -21.11 -23.83
CA GLN A 350 -55.51 -20.53 -24.69
C GLN A 350 -55.39 -19.01 -24.83
N PHE A 351 -54.33 -18.41 -24.28
CA PHE A 351 -53.92 -17.04 -24.57
C PHE A 351 -53.08 -16.96 -25.83
#